data_AF-A0A9W8ADI0-F1
#
_entry.id   AF-A0A9W8ADI0-F1
#
_cell.length_a   1.000
_cell.length_b   1.000
_cell.length_c   1.000
_cell.angle_alpha   90.00
_cell.angle_beta   90.00
_cell.angle_gamma   90.00
#
_symmetry.space_group_name_H-M   'P 1'
#
loop_
_entity.id
_entity.type
_entity.pdbx_description
1 polymer ?
#
loop_
_entity_poly.entity_id
_entity_poly.type
_entity_poly.pdbx_seq_one_letter_code
_entity_poly.pdbx_strand_id
1 'polypeptide(L)'
;MAVAEPQPTAPVLCEEGLQRLVAQLPSKPPEAPTSDMCCMSGCARCVWDIYNDDLQDFEKQIEAIRTAYHAAGLPPPAKLRQLETTAAEDQALNPLAAASAGLAAAPSQPTSPADAAMKAFQELERKLSQK
;
A
#
# COMPACT_ATOMS: atom_id res chain seq x y z
N MET A 1 -6.15 -47.58 14.14
CA MET A 1 -5.66 -46.56 13.19
C MET A 1 -6.80 -45.60 12.94
N ALA A 2 -6.88 -44.52 13.71
CA ALA A 2 -7.87 -43.46 13.51
C ALA A 2 -7.09 -42.29 12.90
N VAL A 3 -7.18 -42.12 11.58
CA VAL A 3 -6.76 -40.89 10.96
C VAL A 3 -7.88 -39.90 11.23
N ALA A 4 -7.70 -39.10 12.28
CA ALA A 4 -8.46 -37.88 12.46
C ALA A 4 -8.02 -36.92 11.35
N GLU A 5 -8.78 -36.88 10.27
CA GLU A 5 -8.67 -35.82 9.28
C GLU A 5 -8.97 -34.47 9.96
N PRO A 6 -8.09 -33.47 9.85
CA PRO A 6 -8.38 -32.14 10.37
C PRO A 6 -9.41 -31.47 9.46
N GLN A 7 -10.59 -31.19 10.00
CA GLN A 7 -11.59 -30.33 9.37
C GLN A 7 -11.03 -28.88 9.30
N PRO A 8 -10.79 -28.29 8.11
CA PRO A 8 -10.51 -26.86 8.04
C PRO A 8 -11.83 -26.10 8.16
N THR A 9 -12.12 -25.59 9.35
CA THR A 9 -13.16 -24.58 9.59
C THR A 9 -12.69 -23.23 9.04
N ALA A 10 -12.79 -23.05 7.74
CA ALA A 10 -12.89 -21.74 7.11
C ALA A 10 -14.32 -21.59 6.58
N PRO A 11 -14.94 -20.39 6.57
CA PRO A 11 -16.19 -20.21 5.88
C PRO A 11 -15.91 -20.55 4.42
N VAL A 12 -16.46 -21.67 3.95
CA VAL A 12 -16.49 -22.03 2.53
C VAL A 12 -17.35 -20.95 1.85
N LEU A 13 -16.73 -19.83 1.51
CA LEU A 13 -17.17 -19.04 0.38
C LEU A 13 -17.12 -20.02 -0.79
N CYS A 14 -18.29 -20.44 -1.26
CA CYS A 14 -18.40 -21.24 -2.46
C CYS A 14 -17.63 -20.53 -3.58
N GLU A 15 -17.06 -21.29 -4.52
CA GLU A 15 -16.29 -20.75 -5.65
C GLU A 15 -17.04 -19.59 -6.34
N GLU A 16 -18.36 -19.71 -6.53
CA GLU A 16 -19.22 -18.63 -7.04
C GLU A 16 -19.22 -17.35 -6.19
N GLY A 17 -19.12 -17.45 -4.87
CA GLY A 17 -19.05 -16.29 -3.98
C GLY A 17 -17.76 -15.48 -4.20
N LEU A 18 -16.63 -16.18 -4.33
CA LEU A 18 -15.34 -15.61 -4.71
C LEU A 18 -15.38 -14.98 -6.11
N GLN A 19 -16.01 -15.67 -7.07
CA GLN A 19 -16.18 -15.16 -8.42
C GLN A 19 -16.99 -13.85 -8.46
N ARG A 20 -18.03 -13.72 -7.63
CA ARG A 20 -18.83 -12.50 -7.51
C ARG A 20 -18.06 -11.35 -6.87
N LEU A 21 -17.16 -11.64 -5.94
CA LEU A 21 -16.25 -10.63 -5.37
C LEU A 21 -15.31 -10.09 -6.45
N VAL A 22 -14.72 -10.97 -7.26
CA VAL A 22 -13.87 -10.58 -8.40
C VAL A 22 -14.65 -9.80 -9.47
N ALA A 23 -15.93 -10.12 -9.67
CA ALA A 23 -16.78 -9.40 -10.62
C ALA A 23 -17.08 -7.96 -10.18
N GLN A 24 -17.17 -7.72 -8.87
CA GLN A 24 -17.42 -6.40 -8.28
C GLN A 24 -16.19 -5.47 -8.29
N LEU A 25 -14.99 -6.02 -8.40
CA LEU A 25 -13.78 -5.21 -8.55
C LEU A 25 -13.85 -4.36 -9.83
N PRO A 26 -13.44 -3.08 -9.75
CA PRO A 26 -13.34 -2.23 -10.93
C PRO A 26 -12.36 -2.85 -11.94
N SER A 27 -12.58 -2.56 -13.22
CA SER A 27 -11.79 -3.14 -14.31
C SER A 27 -10.40 -2.52 -14.47
N LYS A 28 -10.17 -1.36 -13.84
CA LYS A 28 -8.90 -0.65 -13.84
C LYS A 28 -8.63 -0.07 -12.45
N PRO A 29 -7.35 0.10 -12.07
CA PRO A 29 -6.98 0.85 -10.87
C PRO A 29 -7.49 2.30 -10.96
N PRO A 30 -7.58 3.00 -9.81
CA PRO A 30 -7.92 4.42 -9.80
C PRO A 30 -6.94 5.21 -10.68
N GLU A 31 -7.47 6.17 -11.43
CA GLU A 31 -6.68 7.00 -12.33
C GLU A 31 -5.97 8.10 -11.53
N ALA A 32 -4.67 8.30 -11.80
CA ALA A 32 -3.89 9.31 -11.11
C ALA A 32 -4.42 10.72 -11.44
N PRO A 33 -4.57 11.62 -10.44
CA PRO A 33 -4.99 12.98 -10.70
C PRO A 33 -3.92 13.72 -11.49
N THR A 34 -4.35 14.63 -12.39
CA THR A 34 -3.42 15.49 -13.10
C THR A 34 -2.86 16.57 -12.17
N SER A 35 -1.65 17.07 -12.46
CA SER A 35 -1.02 18.11 -11.62
C SER A 35 -1.85 19.40 -11.49
N ASP A 36 -2.73 19.68 -12.46
CA ASP A 36 -3.60 20.85 -12.47
C ASP A 36 -4.72 20.76 -11.42
N MET A 37 -5.07 19.54 -10.98
CA MET A 37 -6.03 19.30 -9.90
C MET A 37 -5.44 19.56 -8.51
N CYS A 38 -4.13 19.78 -8.40
CA CYS A 38 -3.48 20.13 -7.15
C CYS A 38 -3.70 21.61 -6.83
N CYS A 39 -4.60 21.90 -5.90
CA CYS A 39 -4.97 23.27 -5.53
C CYS A 39 -3.82 24.10 -4.92
N MET A 40 -2.74 23.47 -4.44
CA MET A 40 -1.55 24.08 -3.78
C MET A 40 -1.85 25.09 -2.66
N SER A 41 -3.10 25.19 -2.20
CA SER A 41 -3.58 26.20 -1.25
C SER A 41 -3.66 25.68 0.19
N GLY A 42 -3.24 24.43 0.44
CA GLY A 42 -3.24 23.82 1.77
C GLY A 42 -4.63 23.37 2.25
N CYS A 43 -5.46 22.80 1.36
CA CYS A 43 -6.75 22.22 1.73
C CYS A 43 -6.60 21.12 2.80
N ALA A 44 -7.68 20.86 3.55
CA ALA A 44 -7.70 19.85 4.61
C ALA A 44 -7.47 18.41 4.13
N ARG A 45 -7.69 18.11 2.84
CA ARG A 45 -7.42 16.81 2.22
C ARG A 45 -6.88 17.03 0.80
N CYS A 46 -5.71 16.50 0.48
CA CYS A 46 -5.10 16.64 -0.83
C CYS A 46 -5.77 15.68 -1.83
N VAL A 47 -5.86 16.08 -3.10
CA VAL A 47 -6.32 15.17 -4.18
C VAL A 47 -5.43 13.92 -4.26
N TRP A 48 -4.13 14.08 -4.00
CA TRP A 48 -3.17 12.98 -3.91
C TRP A 48 -3.42 12.08 -2.71
N ASP A 49 -3.88 12.62 -1.58
CA ASP A 49 -4.22 11.79 -0.42
C ASP A 49 -5.45 10.93 -0.72
N ILE A 50 -6.48 11.51 -1.36
CA ILE A 50 -7.68 10.76 -1.77
C ILE A 50 -7.30 9.65 -2.75
N TYR A 51 -6.50 9.97 -3.77
CA TYR A 51 -6.04 8.99 -4.74
C TYR A 51 -5.23 7.86 -4.08
N ASN A 52 -4.31 8.19 -3.16
CA ASN A 52 -3.51 7.19 -2.44
C ASN A 52 -4.38 6.32 -1.52
N ASP A 53 -5.37 6.90 -0.83
CA ASP A 53 -6.34 6.15 -0.03
C ASP A 53 -7.10 5.14 -0.91
N ASP A 54 -7.66 5.62 -2.03
CA ASP A 54 -8.42 4.80 -2.98
C ASP A 54 -7.56 3.68 -3.58
N LEU A 55 -6.29 3.99 -3.89
CA LEU A 55 -5.33 3.03 -4.42
C LEU A 55 -5.00 1.95 -3.38
N GLN A 56 -4.72 2.33 -2.14
CA GLN A 56 -4.47 1.36 -1.06
C GLN A 56 -5.69 0.47 -0.80
N ASP A 57 -6.90 1.02 -0.84
CA ASP A 57 -8.12 0.23 -0.65
C ASP A 57 -8.36 -0.74 -1.80
N PHE A 58 -8.07 -0.33 -3.03
CA PHE A 58 -8.09 -1.22 -4.19
C PHE A 58 -7.10 -2.39 -4.06
N GLU A 59 -5.86 -2.12 -3.65
CA GLU A 59 -4.84 -3.16 -3.41
C GLU A 59 -5.26 -4.12 -2.30
N LYS A 60 -5.78 -3.62 -1.18
CA LYS A 60 -6.28 -4.45 -0.08
C LYS A 60 -7.40 -5.37 -0.54
N GLN A 61 -8.30 -4.90 -1.41
CA GLN A 61 -9.38 -5.73 -1.95
C GLN A 61 -8.83 -6.86 -2.82
N ILE A 62 -7.85 -6.59 -3.68
CA ILE A 62 -7.19 -7.60 -4.51
C ILE A 62 -6.50 -8.64 -3.62
N GLU A 63 -5.71 -8.21 -2.64
CA GLU A 63 -4.99 -9.09 -1.73
C GLU A 63 -5.93 -9.93 -0.86
N ALA A 64 -7.04 -9.36 -0.39
CA ALA A 64 -8.05 -10.09 0.37
C ALA A 64 -8.69 -11.20 -0.47
N ILE A 65 -9.06 -10.89 -1.72
CA ILE A 65 -9.65 -11.87 -2.64
C ILE A 65 -8.61 -12.93 -3.00
N ARG A 66 -7.38 -12.54 -3.33
CA ARG A 66 -6.26 -13.45 -3.60
C ARG A 66 -6.04 -14.42 -2.45
N THR A 67 -5.96 -13.92 -1.22
CA THR A 67 -5.82 -14.73 -0.01
C THR A 67 -6.98 -15.70 0.15
N ALA A 68 -8.21 -15.27 -0.15
CA ALA A 68 -9.39 -16.11 -0.08
C ALA A 68 -9.37 -17.24 -1.14
N TYR A 69 -8.87 -16.99 -2.36
CA TYR A 69 -8.64 -18.05 -3.37
C TYR A 69 -7.58 -19.06 -2.91
N HIS A 70 -6.44 -18.58 -2.39
CA HIS A 70 -5.40 -19.47 -1.85
C HIS A 70 -5.88 -20.30 -0.67
N ALA A 71 -6.66 -19.70 0.24
CA ALA A 71 -7.25 -20.41 1.38
C ALA A 71 -8.28 -21.48 0.95
N ALA A 72 -9.00 -21.23 -0.14
CA ALA A 72 -9.91 -22.21 -0.75
C ALA A 72 -9.18 -23.27 -1.60
N GLY A 73 -7.86 -23.14 -1.81
CA GLY A 73 -7.09 -24.03 -2.69
C GLY A 73 -7.42 -23.87 -4.18
N LEU A 74 -8.05 -22.76 -4.56
CA LEU A 74 -8.49 -22.46 -5.91
C LEU A 74 -7.48 -21.55 -6.63
N PRO A 75 -7.21 -21.77 -7.93
CA PRO A 75 -6.33 -20.89 -8.67
C PRO A 75 -7.00 -19.52 -8.87
N PRO A 76 -6.28 -18.39 -8.66
CA PRO A 76 -6.84 -17.07 -8.86
C PRO A 76 -7.17 -16.82 -10.35
N PRO A 77 -8.34 -16.22 -10.64
CA PRO A 77 -8.77 -15.96 -12.01
C PRO A 77 -7.86 -14.96 -12.73
N ALA A 78 -7.85 -15.02 -14.07
CA ALA A 78 -7.03 -14.14 -14.90
C ALA A 78 -7.30 -12.64 -14.66
N LYS A 79 -8.56 -12.28 -14.36
CA LYS A 79 -8.95 -10.89 -14.08
C LYS A 79 -8.20 -10.31 -12.88
N LEU A 80 -8.01 -11.10 -11.80
CA LEU A 80 -7.24 -10.64 -10.65
C LEU A 80 -5.80 -10.34 -11.07
N ARG A 81 -5.13 -11.32 -11.70
CA ARG A 81 -3.74 -11.17 -12.18
C ARG A 81 -3.50 -9.94 -13.05
N GLN A 82 -4.44 -9.63 -13.96
CA GLN A 82 -4.35 -8.43 -14.79
C GLN A 82 -4.45 -7.12 -13.99
N LEU A 83 -5.25 -7.10 -12.92
CA LEU A 83 -5.37 -5.93 -12.05
C LEU A 83 -4.09 -5.73 -11.22
N GLU A 84 -3.43 -6.80 -10.77
CA GLU A 84 -2.16 -6.72 -10.03
C GLU A 84 -1.04 -6.15 -10.93
N THR A 85 -0.97 -6.58 -12.18
CA THR A 85 0.04 -6.11 -13.14
C THR A 85 -0.15 -4.65 -13.51
N THR A 86 -1.39 -4.22 -13.77
CA THR A 86 -1.69 -2.83 -14.12
C THR A 86 -1.49 -1.86 -12.95
N ALA A 87 -1.74 -2.29 -11.71
CA ALA A 87 -1.42 -1.50 -10.52
C ALA A 87 0.10 -1.34 -10.31
N ALA A 88 0.88 -2.40 -10.57
CA ALA A 88 2.34 -2.37 -10.41
C ALA A 88 3.05 -1.47 -11.45
N GLU A 89 2.55 -1.41 -12.68
CA GLU A 89 3.12 -0.56 -13.74
C GLU A 89 2.99 0.94 -13.43
N ASP A 90 1.88 1.38 -12.82
CA ASP A 90 1.68 2.79 -12.45
C ASP A 90 2.63 3.22 -11.31
N GLN A 91 2.89 2.32 -10.36
CA GLN A 91 3.84 2.57 -9.25
C GLN A 91 5.31 2.56 -9.69
N ALA A 92 5.67 1.77 -10.70
CA ALA A 92 7.03 1.72 -11.23
C ALA A 92 7.47 3.05 -11.87
N LEU A 93 6.52 3.89 -12.30
CA LEU A 93 6.77 5.21 -12.86
C LEU A 93 6.97 6.30 -11.79
N ASN A 94 6.69 6.02 -10.50
CA ASN A 94 6.86 6.97 -9.40
C ASN A 94 7.69 6.41 -8.23
N PRO A 95 9.04 6.43 -8.33
CA PRO A 95 9.94 5.87 -7.32
C PRO A 95 9.92 6.59 -5.95
N LEU A 96 9.22 7.72 -5.81
CA LEU A 96 9.09 8.45 -4.55
C LEU A 96 7.97 7.91 -3.63
N ALA A 97 6.97 7.20 -4.17
CA ALA A 97 5.83 6.70 -3.39
C ALA A 97 6.19 5.48 -2.51
N ALA A 98 7.07 4.59 -3.00
CA ALA A 98 7.53 3.40 -2.29
C ALA A 98 8.37 3.69 -1.02
N ALA A 99 8.82 4.95 -0.82
CA ALA A 99 9.64 5.35 0.31
C ALA A 99 8.85 5.65 1.61
N SER A 100 7.50 5.65 1.56
CA SER A 100 6.67 6.01 2.72
C SER A 100 6.24 4.83 3.61
N ALA A 101 6.51 3.59 3.18
CA ALA A 101 6.26 2.40 3.98
C ALA A 101 7.44 2.11 4.95
N GLY A 102 7.42 2.78 6.10
CA GLY A 102 7.98 2.28 7.35
C GLY A 102 9.50 2.10 7.42
N LEU A 103 10.23 3.15 7.82
CA LEU A 103 11.53 2.97 8.46
C LEU A 103 11.35 2.80 9.98
N ALA A 104 11.27 1.54 10.39
CA ALA A 104 11.66 1.13 11.72
C ALA A 104 13.17 1.35 11.92
N ALA A 105 13.53 1.86 13.10
CA ALA A 105 14.85 2.31 13.48
C ALA A 105 15.90 1.18 13.62
N ALA A 106 17.13 1.44 13.15
CA ALA A 106 18.39 1.03 13.79
C ALA A 106 19.57 1.89 13.27
N PRO A 107 20.62 2.16 14.07
CA PRO A 107 21.43 3.38 13.93
C PRO A 107 22.75 3.20 13.15
N SER A 108 23.31 4.36 12.78
CA SER A 108 24.73 4.68 12.52
C SER A 108 25.16 4.76 11.05
N GLN A 109 25.07 5.95 10.44
CA GLN A 109 26.18 6.79 9.97
C GLN A 109 25.61 8.08 9.32
N PRO A 110 26.24 9.26 9.47
CA PRO A 110 25.74 10.52 8.90
C PRO A 110 26.07 10.57 7.40
N THR A 111 25.25 9.92 6.58
CA THR A 111 25.48 9.80 5.12
C THR A 111 24.60 10.71 4.29
N SER A 112 23.93 11.70 4.89
CA SER A 112 23.11 12.66 4.14
C SER A 112 23.34 14.11 4.60
N PRO A 113 23.40 15.08 3.66
CA PRO A 113 23.49 16.51 4.00
C PRO A 113 22.37 16.99 4.93
N ALA A 114 21.22 16.30 4.95
CA ALA A 114 20.14 16.58 5.89
C ALA A 114 20.52 16.29 7.35
N ASP A 115 21.33 15.26 7.62
CA ASP A 115 21.75 14.87 8.96
C ASP A 115 22.80 15.84 9.52
N ALA A 116 23.73 16.28 8.67
CA ALA A 116 24.69 17.33 9.00
C ALA A 116 24.01 18.67 9.33
N ALA A 117 22.97 19.03 8.57
CA ALA A 117 22.18 20.23 8.83
C ALA A 117 21.48 20.13 10.20
N MET A 118 20.75 19.04 10.48
CA MET A 118 20.06 18.84 11.75
C MET A 118 21.00 18.89 12.96
N LYS A 119 22.21 18.33 12.83
CA LYS A 119 23.22 18.35 13.89
C LYS A 119 23.79 19.75 14.17
N ALA A 120 23.95 20.55 13.12
CA ALA A 120 24.36 21.95 13.25
C ALA A 120 23.30 22.79 13.98
N PHE A 121 22.01 22.57 13.71
CA PHE A 121 20.92 23.24 14.41
C PHE A 121 20.84 22.85 15.90
N GLN A 122 20.93 21.55 16.22
CA GLN A 122 20.92 21.10 17.63
C GLN A 122 22.08 21.70 18.45
N GLU A 123 23.26 21.86 17.85
CA GLU A 123 24.39 22.47 18.56
C GLU A 123 24.17 23.98 18.81
N LEU A 124 23.56 24.69 17.86
CA LEU A 124 23.20 26.09 18.01
C LEU A 124 22.16 26.28 19.12
N GLU A 125 21.13 25.44 19.16
CA GLU A 125 20.11 25.46 20.22
C GLU A 125 20.69 25.18 21.61
N ARG A 126 21.63 24.23 21.70
CA ARG A 126 22.35 23.94 22.95
C ARG A 126 23.17 25.14 23.43
N LYS A 127 23.80 25.88 22.51
CA LYS A 127 24.58 27.08 22.82
C LYS A 127 23.70 28.25 23.25
N LEU A 128 22.51 28.38 22.66
CA LEU A 128 21.54 29.41 23.02
C LEU A 128 20.85 29.13 24.38
N SER A 129 20.65 27.86 24.73
CA SER A 129 20.00 27.46 26.00
C SER A 129 20.92 27.51 27.23
N GLN A 130 22.22 27.75 27.04
CA GLN A 130 23.23 27.84 28.11
C GLN A 130 23.58 29.29 28.48
N LYS A 131 22.77 30.26 28.04
CA LYS A 131 22.93 31.69 28.31
C LYS A 131 21.64 32.23 28.92
#